data_AF-B3LYY2-F1
#
_entry.id   AF-B3LYY2-F1
#
_cell.length_a   1.000
_cell.length_b   1.000
_cell.length_c   1.000
_cell.angle_alpha   90.00
_cell.angle_beta   90.00
_cell.angle_gamma   90.00
#
_symmetry.space_group_name_H-M   'P 1'
#
loop_
_entity.id
_entity.type
_entity.pdbx_description
1 polymer ?
#
loop_
_entity_poly.entity_id
_entity_poly.type
_entity_poly.pdbx_seq_one_letter_code
_entity_poly.pdbx_strand_id
1 'polypeptide(L)'
;MERRTMIEAQRKTLELRRKTLGMRSITSNDMENYNNNEVANEIISKMFYRHESDKKYIDPDFFDAPERHFIPERQSLFIDELERILEPTFSKHQIPLQVRCLERYRNAKKKLNRQLKREMHQLIDFMPTAGDAVSFVRTMSYTTVWPPLHTRLELNVFERDFLKLSKREQYRYKKIMETNFLTQ
;
A
#
# COMPACT_ATOMS: atom_id res chain seq x y z
N MET A 1 -29.61 33.90 22.08
CA MET A 1 -28.70 32.96 22.76
C MET A 1 -27.31 33.14 22.17
N GLU A 2 -26.33 33.57 22.97
CA GLU A 2 -25.01 34.00 22.49
C GLU A 2 -24.18 32.82 21.95
N ARG A 3 -23.44 33.02 20.86
CA ARG A 3 -22.59 31.97 20.23
C ARG A 3 -21.61 31.31 21.21
N ARG A 4 -21.19 32.04 22.25
CA ARG A 4 -20.31 31.54 23.32
C ARG A 4 -20.98 30.44 24.15
N THR A 5 -22.26 30.57 24.47
CA THR A 5 -22.97 29.59 25.30
C THR A 5 -23.19 28.27 24.56
N MET A 6 -23.39 28.31 23.24
CA MET A 6 -23.48 27.09 22.41
C MET A 6 -22.17 26.31 22.36
N ILE A 7 -21.02 26.98 22.24
CA ILE A 7 -19.71 26.32 22.20
C ILE A 7 -19.41 25.66 23.55
N GLU A 8 -19.77 26.32 24.66
CA GLU A 8 -19.57 25.76 25.99
C GLU A 8 -20.46 24.55 26.26
N ALA A 9 -21.72 24.58 25.79
CA ALA A 9 -22.61 23.44 25.85
C ALA A 9 -22.08 22.24 25.04
N GLN A 10 -21.55 22.49 23.83
CA GLN A 10 -20.91 21.45 23.00
C GLN A 10 -19.65 20.86 23.66
N ARG A 11 -18.86 21.67 24.37
CA ARG A 11 -17.71 21.17 25.14
C ARG A 11 -18.13 20.27 26.28
N LYS A 12 -19.19 20.64 27.02
CA LYS A 12 -19.73 19.84 28.13
C LYS A 12 -20.28 18.48 27.65
N THR A 13 -20.97 18.45 26.52
CA THR A 13 -21.48 17.20 25.95
C THR A 13 -20.37 16.28 25.46
N LEU A 14 -19.32 16.83 24.84
CA LEU A 14 -18.13 16.07 24.45
C LEU A 14 -17.38 15.50 25.66
N GLU A 15 -17.19 16.29 26.72
CA GLU A 15 -16.59 15.84 27.97
C GLU A 15 -17.34 14.66 28.59
N LEU A 16 -18.67 14.75 28.64
CA LEU A 16 -19.50 13.69 29.18
C LEU A 16 -19.34 12.39 28.37
N ARG A 17 -19.36 12.48 27.04
CA ARG A 17 -19.17 11.33 26.14
C ARG A 17 -17.81 10.67 26.32
N ARG A 18 -16.76 11.46 26.56
CA ARG A 18 -15.41 10.94 26.82
C ARG A 18 -15.35 10.18 28.14
N LYS A 19 -15.95 10.73 29.20
CA LYS A 19 -16.02 10.08 30.52
C LYS A 19 -16.80 8.76 30.46
N THR A 20 -17.90 8.70 29.71
CA THR A 20 -18.65 7.43 29.53
C THR A 20 -17.85 6.35 28.80
N LEU A 21 -16.85 6.74 28.00
CA LEU A 21 -15.93 5.83 27.31
C LEU A 21 -14.66 5.54 28.13
N GLY A 22 -14.62 5.95 29.41
CA GLY A 22 -13.46 5.74 30.28
C GLY A 22 -12.25 6.63 29.97
N MET A 23 -12.41 7.66 29.15
CA MET A 23 -11.31 8.56 28.77
C MET A 23 -11.16 9.72 29.77
N ARG A 24 -9.92 10.16 29.98
CA ARG A 24 -9.58 11.30 30.86
C ARG A 24 -10.16 12.62 30.33
N SER A 25 -10.49 13.51 31.27
CA SER A 25 -11.04 14.84 31.01
C SER A 25 -10.02 15.72 30.29
N ILE A 26 -10.48 16.57 29.38
CA ILE A 26 -9.65 17.53 28.65
C ILE A 26 -9.35 18.76 29.52
N THR A 27 -10.16 19.03 30.54
CA THR A 27 -10.03 20.23 31.39
C THR A 27 -9.28 20.00 32.70
N SER A 28 -8.87 18.77 33.01
CA SER A 28 -8.01 18.48 34.16
C SER A 28 -6.58 18.92 33.83
N ASN A 29 -6.25 20.15 34.21
CA ASN A 29 -4.90 20.67 34.28
C ASN A 29 -4.27 20.20 35.61
N ASP A 30 -4.25 18.89 35.83
CA ASP A 30 -3.52 18.31 36.97
C ASP A 30 -2.06 18.25 36.55
N MET A 31 -1.34 19.32 36.90
CA MET A 31 0.12 19.40 36.86
C MET A 31 0.69 18.50 37.96
N GLU A 32 0.40 17.21 37.91
CA GLU A 32 1.16 16.22 38.65
C GLU A 32 2.31 15.81 37.75
N ASN A 33 3.49 16.32 38.11
CA ASN A 33 4.77 15.92 37.54
C ASN A 33 5.10 14.50 38.03
N TYR A 34 4.28 13.52 37.61
CA TYR A 34 4.59 12.12 37.79
C TYR A 34 5.79 11.82 36.90
N ASN A 35 6.84 11.29 37.52
CA ASN A 35 8.04 10.83 36.89
C ASN A 35 7.67 9.65 35.96
N ASN A 36 7.17 9.97 34.76
CA ASN A 36 6.56 9.02 33.83
C ASN A 36 7.49 7.84 33.48
N ASN A 37 8.79 8.03 33.67
CA ASN A 37 9.82 7.03 33.45
C ASN A 37 9.80 5.91 34.51
N GLU A 38 9.56 6.21 35.80
CA GLU A 38 9.52 5.16 36.85
C GLU A 38 8.25 4.31 36.73
N VAL A 39 7.10 4.94 36.50
CA VAL A 39 5.83 4.24 36.28
C VAL A 39 5.88 3.42 34.99
N ALA A 40 6.46 3.95 33.91
CA ALA A 40 6.66 3.19 32.67
C ALA A 40 7.61 1.99 32.89
N ASN A 41 8.69 2.16 33.64
CA ASN A 41 9.64 1.08 33.92
C ASN A 41 9.04 -0.02 34.81
N GLU A 42 8.19 0.33 35.79
CA GLU A 42 7.42 -0.65 36.56
C GLU A 42 6.39 -1.39 35.71
N ILE A 43 5.68 -0.68 34.81
CA ILE A 43 4.72 -1.29 33.89
C ILE A 43 5.43 -2.27 32.96
N ILE A 44 6.55 -1.86 32.35
CA ILE A 44 7.36 -2.70 31.45
C ILE A 44 7.94 -3.90 32.21
N SER A 45 8.42 -3.72 33.45
CA SER A 45 8.89 -4.84 34.28
C SER A 45 7.79 -5.83 34.64
N LYS A 46 6.52 -5.38 34.69
CA LYS A 46 5.36 -6.26 34.93
C LYS A 46 4.82 -6.89 33.65
N MET A 47 5.22 -6.43 32.45
CA MET A 47 4.79 -6.99 31.15
C MET A 47 5.36 -8.37 30.83
N PHE A 48 6.31 -8.89 31.62
CA PHE A 48 6.78 -10.27 31.49
C PHE A 48 5.78 -11.30 32.06
N TYR A 49 4.85 -10.86 32.91
CA TYR A 49 3.79 -11.72 33.43
C TYR A 49 2.56 -11.66 32.53
N ARG A 50 2.00 -12.83 32.22
CA ARG A 50 0.73 -12.92 31.47
C ARG A 50 -0.43 -12.34 32.30
N HIS A 51 -1.41 -11.76 31.63
CA HIS A 51 -2.61 -11.23 32.29
C HIS A 51 -3.40 -12.37 32.94
N GLU A 52 -4.05 -12.12 34.09
CA GLU A 52 -4.76 -13.17 34.83
C GLU A 52 -5.88 -13.84 34.02
N SER A 53 -6.55 -13.07 33.16
CA SER A 53 -7.53 -13.56 32.19
C SER A 53 -6.99 -14.56 31.17
N ASP A 54 -5.67 -14.61 30.96
CA ASP A 54 -5.04 -15.50 29.98
C ASP A 54 -4.82 -16.91 30.53
N LYS A 55 -4.97 -17.09 31.86
CA LYS A 55 -4.86 -18.42 32.51
C LYS A 55 -5.79 -19.46 31.88
N LYS A 56 -6.94 -19.05 31.33
CA LYS A 56 -7.91 -19.93 30.65
C LYS A 56 -7.42 -20.48 29.30
N TYR A 57 -6.37 -19.91 28.73
CA TYR A 57 -5.79 -20.33 27.45
C TYR A 57 -4.50 -21.14 27.63
N ILE A 58 -4.05 -21.31 28.87
CA ILE A 58 -2.91 -22.16 29.19
C ILE A 58 -3.45 -23.57 29.34
N ASP A 59 -3.06 -24.45 28.43
CA ASP A 59 -3.37 -25.88 28.55
C ASP A 59 -2.53 -26.46 29.69
N PRO A 60 -3.13 -26.96 30.79
CA PRO A 60 -2.40 -27.52 31.92
C PRO A 60 -1.60 -28.77 31.56
N ASP A 61 -1.98 -29.44 30.46
CA ASP A 61 -1.32 -30.65 29.97
C ASP A 61 -0.36 -30.36 28.80
N PHE A 62 -0.02 -29.08 28.57
CA PHE A 62 0.98 -28.71 27.57
C PHE A 62 2.34 -29.31 27.92
N PHE A 63 2.68 -30.41 27.25
CA PHE A 63 4.01 -30.98 27.29
C PHE A 63 4.80 -30.47 26.09
N ASP A 64 5.91 -29.79 26.35
CA ASP A 64 6.84 -29.34 25.32
C ASP A 64 7.56 -30.58 24.78
N ALA A 65 6.93 -31.26 23.83
CA ALA A 65 7.47 -32.48 23.25
C ALA A 65 8.79 -32.12 22.55
N PRO A 66 9.90 -32.82 22.84
CA PRO A 66 11.17 -32.51 22.20
C PRO A 66 11.02 -32.57 20.68
N GLU A 67 11.51 -31.54 19.99
CA GLU A 67 11.52 -31.49 18.52
C GLU A 67 12.13 -32.80 18.00
N ARG A 68 11.32 -33.57 17.26
CA ARG A 68 11.79 -34.77 16.57
C ARG A 68 12.86 -34.32 15.59
N HIS A 69 14.11 -34.63 15.89
CA HIS A 69 15.21 -34.41 14.97
C HIS A 69 14.95 -35.28 13.75
N PHE A 70 14.55 -34.66 12.64
CA PHE A 70 14.35 -35.37 11.39
C PHE A 70 15.70 -35.86 10.89
N ILE A 71 15.94 -37.16 11.02
CA ILE A 71 17.05 -37.82 10.34
C ILE A 71 16.51 -38.14 8.94
N PRO A 72 16.95 -37.46 7.87
CA PRO A 72 16.52 -37.81 6.53
C PRO A 72 16.97 -39.24 6.24
N GLU A 73 16.02 -40.15 6.05
CA GLU A 73 16.32 -41.41 5.38
C GLU A 73 16.92 -41.04 4.03
N ARG A 74 18.19 -41.42 3.81
CA ARG A 74 18.83 -41.26 2.50
C ARG A 74 17.97 -42.00 1.50
N GLN A 75 17.26 -41.23 0.66
CA GLN A 75 16.57 -41.76 -0.50
C GLN A 75 17.58 -42.59 -1.29
N SER A 76 17.19 -43.81 -1.65
CA SER A 76 17.98 -44.71 -2.49
C SER A 76 18.51 -43.93 -3.69
N LEU A 77 19.80 -44.15 -4.01
CA LEU A 77 20.51 -43.56 -5.13
C LEU A 77 19.56 -43.34 -6.32
N PHE A 78 19.22 -42.07 -6.58
CA PHE A 78 18.59 -41.68 -7.83
C PHE A 78 19.59 -42.05 -8.92
N ILE A 79 19.30 -43.12 -9.65
CA ILE A 79 20.04 -43.48 -10.85
C ILE A 79 19.49 -42.55 -11.94
N ASP A 80 20.12 -41.38 -12.09
CA ASP A 80 19.79 -40.37 -13.11
C ASP A 80 19.80 -40.92 -14.56
N GLU A 81 20.31 -42.14 -14.77
CA GLU A 81 20.48 -42.75 -16.09
C GLU A 81 19.22 -43.44 -16.65
N LEU A 82 18.16 -43.71 -15.86
CA LEU A 82 16.99 -44.46 -16.36
C LEU A 82 15.70 -43.66 -16.55
N GLU A 83 15.57 -42.47 -15.98
CA GLU A 83 14.45 -41.58 -16.27
C GLU A 83 14.93 -40.39 -17.07
N ARG A 84 14.91 -40.56 -18.40
CA ARG A 84 14.67 -39.42 -19.29
C ARG A 84 13.28 -38.90 -18.93
N ILE A 85 13.18 -38.05 -17.92
CA ILE A 85 12.02 -37.20 -17.70
C ILE A 85 11.93 -36.39 -18.99
N LEU A 86 11.04 -36.83 -19.87
CA LEU A 86 10.67 -36.12 -21.07
C LEU A 86 9.83 -34.94 -20.59
N GLU A 87 10.45 -34.00 -19.89
CA GLU A 87 9.81 -32.73 -19.60
C GLU A 87 9.35 -32.21 -20.96
N PRO A 88 8.04 -31.96 -21.15
CA PRO A 88 7.58 -31.40 -22.40
C PRO A 88 8.34 -30.09 -22.53
N THR A 89 9.27 -30.03 -23.48
CA THR A 89 10.06 -28.84 -23.72
C THR A 89 9.07 -27.76 -24.17
N PHE A 90 8.62 -26.95 -23.21
CA PHE A 90 7.73 -25.80 -23.44
C PHE A 90 8.37 -24.78 -24.40
N SER A 91 9.61 -25.01 -24.83
CA SER A 91 10.28 -24.35 -25.95
C SER A 91 9.43 -24.25 -27.22
N LYS A 92 8.50 -25.18 -27.49
CA LYS A 92 7.59 -25.12 -28.64
C LYS A 92 6.15 -24.74 -28.31
N HIS A 93 5.81 -24.61 -27.02
CA HIS A 93 4.44 -24.31 -26.61
C HIS A 93 4.16 -22.82 -26.80
N GLN A 94 3.33 -22.50 -27.79
CA GLN A 94 2.89 -21.12 -28.02
C GLN A 94 1.85 -20.72 -26.98
N ILE A 95 2.27 -19.90 -26.02
CA ILE A 95 1.36 -19.29 -25.06
C ILE A 95 0.37 -18.38 -25.82
N PRO A 96 -0.95 -18.53 -25.62
CA PRO A 96 -1.95 -17.67 -26.26
C PRO A 96 -1.64 -16.19 -26.05
N LEU A 97 -1.84 -15.39 -27.10
CA LEU A 97 -1.49 -13.97 -27.11
C LEU A 97 -2.17 -13.20 -25.95
N GLN A 98 -3.41 -13.55 -25.62
CA GLN A 98 -4.20 -12.96 -24.56
C GLN A 98 -3.49 -13.07 -23.21
N VAL A 99 -2.95 -14.25 -22.89
CA VAL A 99 -2.21 -14.51 -21.64
C VAL A 99 -0.94 -13.65 -21.60
N ARG A 100 -0.19 -13.59 -22.72
CA ARG A 100 1.03 -12.80 -22.83
C ARG A 100 0.77 -11.29 -22.70
N CYS A 101 -0.31 -10.79 -23.30
CA CYS A 101 -0.71 -9.39 -23.19
C CYS A 101 -1.12 -9.04 -21.76
N LEU A 102 -1.84 -9.94 -21.09
CA LEU A 102 -2.28 -9.75 -19.71
C LEU A 102 -1.09 -9.73 -18.74
N GLU A 103 -0.12 -10.62 -18.92
CA GLU A 103 1.13 -10.61 -18.16
C GLU A 103 1.93 -9.30 -18.38
N ARG A 104 2.11 -8.88 -19.64
CA ARG A 104 2.77 -7.62 -19.98
C ARG A 104 2.07 -6.42 -19.37
N TYR A 105 0.75 -6.39 -19.40
CA TYR A 105 -0.05 -5.34 -18.76
C TYR A 105 0.16 -5.31 -17.25
N ARG A 106 0.12 -6.47 -16.56
CA ARG A 106 0.40 -6.57 -15.12
C ARG A 106 1.80 -6.05 -14.77
N ASN A 107 2.80 -6.42 -15.57
CA ASN A 107 4.17 -5.96 -15.39
C ASN A 107 4.32 -4.45 -15.62
N ALA A 108 3.70 -3.91 -16.67
CA ALA A 108 3.67 -2.48 -16.96
C ALA A 108 2.98 -1.70 -15.83
N LYS A 109 1.82 -2.17 -15.36
CA LYS A 109 1.09 -1.59 -14.22
C LYS A 109 1.95 -1.56 -12.96
N LYS A 110 2.64 -2.65 -12.65
CA LYS A 110 3.54 -2.73 -11.49
C LYS A 110 4.70 -1.73 -11.61
N LYS A 111 5.29 -1.59 -12.80
CA LYS A 111 6.36 -0.62 -13.08
C LYS A 111 5.87 0.82 -12.91
N LEU A 112 4.73 1.15 -13.52
CA LEU A 112 4.10 2.47 -13.42
C LEU A 112 3.78 2.83 -11.96
N ASN A 113 3.15 1.93 -11.21
CA ASN A 113 2.84 2.17 -9.80
C ASN A 113 4.09 2.36 -8.94
N ARG A 114 5.18 1.66 -9.24
CA ARG A 114 6.46 1.87 -8.53
C ARG A 114 7.06 3.24 -8.85
N GLN A 115 7.03 3.64 -10.11
CA GLN A 115 7.50 4.96 -10.53
C GLN A 115 6.67 6.07 -9.88
N LEU A 116 5.33 5.97 -9.96
CA LEU A 116 4.41 6.91 -9.34
C LEU A 116 4.65 7.05 -7.84
N LYS A 117 4.84 5.94 -7.12
CA LYS A 117 5.16 5.98 -5.69
C LYS A 117 6.47 6.72 -5.42
N ARG A 118 7.51 6.49 -6.21
CA ARG A 118 8.80 7.18 -6.05
C ARG A 118 8.66 8.67 -6.28
N GLU A 119 7.97 9.05 -7.35
CA GLU A 119 7.70 10.46 -7.66
C GLU A 119 6.91 11.11 -6.53
N MET A 120 5.82 10.47 -6.04
CA MET A 120 5.06 10.98 -4.90
C MET A 120 5.90 11.19 -3.63
N HIS A 121 6.84 10.29 -3.32
CA HIS A 121 7.72 10.48 -2.16
C HIS A 121 8.66 11.66 -2.38
N GLN A 122 9.27 11.77 -3.55
CA GLN A 122 10.11 12.93 -3.89
C GLN A 122 9.31 14.22 -3.75
N LEU A 123 8.05 14.26 -4.20
CA LEU A 123 7.20 15.44 -4.05
C LEU A 123 6.93 15.81 -2.59
N ILE A 124 6.63 14.82 -1.75
CA ILE A 124 6.41 15.02 -0.31
C ILE A 124 7.69 15.56 0.34
N ASP A 125 8.84 14.99 0.00
CA ASP A 125 10.14 15.40 0.55
C ASP A 125 10.53 16.82 0.11
N PHE A 126 10.16 17.23 -1.11
CA PHE A 126 10.40 18.59 -1.62
C PHE A 126 9.44 19.65 -1.05
N MET A 127 8.37 19.26 -0.36
CA MET A 127 7.33 20.17 0.14
C MET A 127 7.18 20.10 1.68
N PRO A 128 8.21 20.46 2.48
CA PRO A 128 8.12 20.42 3.94
C PRO A 128 7.17 21.50 4.52
N THR A 129 6.98 22.62 3.79
CA THR A 129 6.12 23.74 4.21
C THR A 129 4.95 23.93 3.25
N ALA A 130 3.81 24.43 3.76
CA ALA A 130 2.64 24.77 2.94
C ALA A 130 2.93 25.82 1.85
N GLY A 131 3.89 26.73 2.08
CA GLY A 131 4.33 27.71 1.07
C GLY A 131 5.10 27.07 -0.10
N ASP A 132 5.95 26.09 0.21
CA ASP A 132 6.70 25.31 -0.79
C ASP A 132 5.74 24.48 -1.64
N ALA A 133 4.71 23.92 -1.00
CA ALA A 133 3.65 23.19 -1.68
C ALA A 133 2.90 24.03 -2.72
N VAL A 134 2.48 25.25 -2.35
CA VAL A 134 1.77 26.17 -3.26
C VAL A 134 2.68 26.59 -4.41
N SER A 135 3.94 26.90 -4.13
CA SER A 135 4.92 27.31 -5.14
C SER A 135 5.26 26.17 -6.10
N PHE A 136 5.39 24.95 -5.58
CA PHE A 136 5.61 23.74 -6.36
C PHE A 136 4.43 23.43 -7.27
N VAL A 137 3.20 23.43 -6.75
CA VAL A 137 1.98 23.23 -7.57
C VAL A 137 1.91 24.26 -8.68
N ARG A 138 2.21 25.53 -8.39
CA ARG A 138 2.24 26.62 -9.38
C ARG A 138 3.33 26.44 -10.44
N THR A 139 4.54 26.03 -10.06
CA THR A 139 5.63 25.82 -11.03
C THR A 139 5.46 24.54 -11.83
N MET A 140 4.97 23.46 -11.21
CA MET A 140 4.66 22.21 -11.92
C MET A 140 3.49 22.35 -12.84
N SER A 141 2.49 23.15 -12.47
CA SER A 141 1.40 23.47 -13.38
C SER A 141 1.97 24.15 -14.64
N TYR A 142 3.01 24.98 -14.54
CA TYR A 142 3.68 25.55 -15.72
C TYR A 142 4.65 24.60 -16.47
N THR A 143 5.24 23.61 -15.80
CA THR A 143 6.39 22.82 -16.35
C THR A 143 6.11 21.35 -16.58
N THR A 144 5.15 20.74 -15.89
CA THR A 144 4.70 19.38 -16.22
C THR A 144 3.78 19.40 -17.42
N VAL A 145 3.80 18.30 -18.17
CA VAL A 145 2.83 18.01 -19.22
C VAL A 145 1.46 17.64 -18.64
N TRP A 146 1.26 17.78 -17.32
CA TRP A 146 -0.05 17.88 -16.73
C TRP A 146 -0.54 19.30 -17.02
N PRO A 147 -1.44 19.47 -17.98
CA PRO A 147 -1.76 20.81 -18.41
C PRO A 147 -2.39 21.57 -17.23
N PRO A 148 -1.93 22.79 -16.94
CA PRO A 148 -2.63 23.71 -16.08
C PRO A 148 -3.81 24.19 -16.93
N LEU A 149 -4.83 23.36 -17.07
CA LEU A 149 -5.98 23.61 -17.95
C LEU A 149 -6.83 24.73 -17.36
N HIS A 150 -6.28 25.93 -17.33
CA HIS A 150 -6.94 27.13 -16.86
C HIS A 150 -7.80 27.71 -17.99
N THR A 151 -7.52 27.38 -19.25
CA THR A 151 -8.27 27.89 -20.41
C THR A 151 -8.88 26.78 -21.27
N ARG A 152 -10.12 26.97 -21.74
CA ARG A 152 -10.81 26.04 -22.67
C ARG A 152 -10.04 25.76 -23.97
N LEU A 153 -9.20 26.71 -24.41
CA LEU A 153 -8.37 26.55 -25.60
C LEU A 153 -7.26 25.52 -25.38
N GLU A 154 -6.62 25.55 -24.22
CA GLU A 154 -5.55 24.62 -23.85
C GLU A 154 -6.09 23.19 -23.69
N LEU A 155 -7.31 23.06 -23.16
CA LEU A 155 -8.08 21.79 -23.13
C LEU A 155 -8.25 21.19 -24.51
N ASN A 156 -8.73 21.97 -25.47
CA ASN A 156 -8.95 21.51 -26.84
C ASN A 156 -7.64 21.11 -27.53
N VAL A 157 -6.53 21.81 -27.27
CA VAL A 157 -5.21 21.46 -27.84
C VAL A 157 -4.68 20.17 -27.21
N PHE A 158 -4.81 20.01 -25.89
CA PHE A 158 -4.40 18.79 -25.19
C PHE A 158 -5.20 17.56 -25.66
N GLU A 159 -6.53 17.68 -25.73
CA GLU A 159 -7.41 16.61 -26.20
C GLU A 159 -7.09 16.23 -27.65
N ARG A 160 -6.82 17.22 -28.51
CA ARG A 160 -6.47 16.96 -29.90
C ARG A 160 -5.10 16.35 -30.06
N ASP A 161 -4.06 16.84 -29.39
CA ASP A 161 -2.67 16.52 -29.77
C ASP A 161 -1.95 15.60 -28.79
N PHE A 162 -2.32 15.62 -27.52
CA PHE A 162 -1.62 14.87 -26.48
C PHE A 162 -2.10 13.43 -26.34
N LEU A 163 -3.40 13.19 -26.53
CA LEU A 163 -4.01 11.86 -26.45
C LEU A 163 -3.85 11.04 -27.75
N LYS A 164 -3.11 11.55 -28.73
CA LYS A 164 -2.85 10.83 -29.99
C LYS A 164 -1.76 9.77 -29.78
N LEU A 165 -2.03 8.58 -30.28
CA LEU A 165 -1.01 7.54 -30.46
C LEU A 165 0.10 8.07 -31.38
N SER A 166 1.36 7.70 -31.12
CA SER A 166 2.44 8.02 -32.05
C SER A 166 2.16 7.41 -33.42
N LYS A 167 2.71 7.97 -34.50
CA LYS A 167 2.52 7.44 -35.87
C LYS A 167 2.84 5.94 -35.96
N ARG A 168 3.86 5.48 -35.22
CA ARG A 168 4.28 4.07 -35.17
C ARG A 168 3.26 3.19 -34.43
N GLU A 169 2.71 3.68 -33.33
CA GLU A 169 1.67 2.98 -32.57
C GLU A 169 0.35 2.97 -33.32
N GLN A 170 -0.02 4.07 -33.97
CA GLN A 170 -1.21 4.18 -34.80
C GLN A 170 -1.15 3.23 -36.00
N TYR A 171 -0.01 3.10 -36.67
CA TYR A 171 0.20 2.11 -37.74
C TYR A 171 0.05 0.67 -37.22
N ARG A 172 0.64 0.35 -36.06
CA ARG A 172 0.48 -0.97 -35.43
C ARG A 172 -0.96 -1.24 -35.03
N TYR A 173 -1.63 -0.26 -34.43
CA TYR A 173 -3.03 -0.35 -34.03
C TYR A 173 -3.93 -0.60 -35.25
N LYS A 174 -3.76 0.18 -36.31
CA LYS A 174 -4.47 -0.01 -37.59
C LYS A 174 -4.25 -1.40 -38.15
N LYS A 175 -3.00 -1.87 -38.19
CA LYS A 175 -2.65 -3.24 -38.63
C LYS A 175 -3.32 -4.33 -37.77
N ILE A 176 -3.41 -4.14 -36.46
CA ILE A 176 -4.08 -5.08 -35.54
C ILE A 176 -5.60 -5.06 -35.75
N MET A 177 -6.20 -3.88 -35.95
CA MET A 177 -7.64 -3.75 -36.19
C MET A 177 -8.08 -4.26 -37.57
N GLU A 178 -7.20 -4.17 -38.57
CA GLU A 178 -7.43 -4.71 -39.92
C GLU A 178 -7.22 -6.22 -40.01
N THR A 179 -6.50 -6.83 -39.06
CA THR A 179 -6.30 -8.28 -39.04
C THR A 179 -7.48 -8.95 -38.35
N ASN A 180 -8.37 -9.58 -39.14
CA ASN A 180 -9.46 -10.40 -38.63
C ASN A 180 -8.89 -11.68 -37.97
N PHE A 181 -8.80 -11.69 -36.64
CA PHE A 181 -8.38 -12.87 -35.87
C PHE A 181 -9.48 -13.94 -35.70
N LEU A 182 -10.64 -13.79 -36.35
CA LEU A 182 -11.85 -14.61 -36.15
C LEU A 182 -12.20 -15.56 -37.31
N THR A 183 -11.34 -15.70 -38.32
CA THR A 183 -11.53 -16.66 -39.41
C THR A 183 -10.32 -17.59 -39.52
N GLN A 184 -10.24 -18.55 -38.60
CA GLN A 184 -9.49 -19.80 -38.74
C GLN A 184 -10.05 -20.85 -37.78
#